data_AF-A0A2N3BBA5-F1
#
_entry.id   AF-A0A2N3BBA5-F1
#
_cell.length_a   1.000
_cell.length_b   1.000
_cell.length_c   1.000
_cell.angle_alpha   90.00
_cell.angle_beta   90.00
_cell.angle_gamma   90.00
#
_symmetry.space_group_name_H-M   'P 1'
#
loop_
_entity.id
_entity.type
_entity.pdbx_description
1 polymer ?
#
loop_
_entity_poly.entity_id
_entity_poly.type
_entity_poly.pdbx_seq_one_letter_code
_entity_poly.pdbx_strand_id
1 'polypeptide(L)'
;MFRLYQVPGWGSAMIEAQLVLYGLPHELVESGDVFDEPAARPVLAKLNPLGQIPTLVLPSGEVMTESAAMTLYLADVAASGALVPGPGEAERAAFLRWLVFIVANIYPCFTFADVPTRFVEEVEAAKAYRAKIDDYSC
;
A
#
# COMPACT_ATOMS: atom_id res chain seq x y z
N MET A 1 8.88 17.31 6.29
CA MET A 1 7.53 16.76 6.59
C MET A 1 7.23 15.69 5.57
N PHE A 2 6.58 14.60 5.97
CA PHE A 2 6.11 13.56 5.03
C PHE A 2 4.88 14.04 4.25
N ARG A 3 4.71 13.60 3.00
CA ARG A 3 3.45 13.76 2.27
C ARG A 3 2.99 12.40 1.76
N LEU A 4 1.86 11.93 2.25
CA LEU A 4 1.29 10.64 1.88
C LEU A 4 0.15 10.84 0.88
N TYR A 5 0.36 10.41 -0.35
CA TYR A 5 -0.69 10.34 -1.36
C TYR A 5 -1.57 9.12 -1.06
N GLN A 6 -2.85 9.38 -0.80
CA GLN A 6 -3.81 8.42 -0.29
C GLN A 6 -5.17 8.50 -1.02
N VAL A 7 -6.01 7.48 -0.76
CA VAL A 7 -7.46 7.54 -0.91
C VAL A 7 -8.08 6.96 0.36
N PRO A 8 -9.07 7.61 1.00
CA PRO A 8 -9.67 7.11 2.23
C PRO A 8 -10.29 5.72 2.05
N GLY A 9 -9.97 4.80 2.96
CA GLY A 9 -10.46 3.42 2.93
C GLY A 9 -9.66 2.45 2.04
N TRP A 10 -8.56 2.90 1.43
CA TRP A 10 -7.69 2.07 0.60
C TRP A 10 -6.43 1.61 1.35
N GLY A 11 -5.54 0.90 0.66
CA GLY A 11 -4.29 0.35 1.20
C GLY A 11 -3.31 1.37 1.79
N SER A 12 -3.57 2.68 1.70
CA SER A 12 -2.80 3.73 2.39
C SER A 12 -3.05 3.75 3.91
N ALA A 13 -4.17 3.20 4.38
CA ALA A 13 -4.58 3.27 5.79
C ALA A 13 -3.51 2.78 6.78
N MET A 14 -2.73 1.76 6.40
CA MET A 14 -1.63 1.25 7.23
C MET A 14 -0.55 2.33 7.48
N ILE A 15 -0.20 3.10 6.45
CA ILE A 15 0.84 4.13 6.53
C ILE A 15 0.30 5.40 7.19
N GLU A 16 -0.97 5.74 6.94
CA GLU A 16 -1.67 6.82 7.65
C GLU A 16 -1.65 6.59 9.17
N ALA A 17 -2.08 5.40 9.59
CA ALA A 17 -2.08 5.02 11.00
C ALA A 17 -0.67 5.05 11.60
N GLN A 18 0.33 4.54 10.88
CA GLN A 18 1.70 4.50 11.38
C GLN A 18 2.33 5.89 11.55
N LEU A 19 2.09 6.81 10.60
CA LEU A 19 2.54 8.20 10.71
C LEU A 19 1.94 8.89 11.94
N VAL A 20 0.65 8.67 12.20
CA VAL A 20 -0.05 9.20 13.38
C VAL A 20 0.49 8.59 14.67
N LEU A 21 0.60 7.26 14.75
CA LEU A 21 1.02 6.53 15.96
C LEU A 21 2.46 6.82 16.35
N TYR A 22 3.34 7.06 15.37
CA TYR A 22 4.71 7.51 15.64
C TYR A 22 4.85 9.03 15.83
N GLY A 23 3.78 9.80 15.67
CA GLY A 23 3.82 11.25 15.81
C GLY A 23 4.70 11.95 14.77
N LEU A 24 4.89 11.34 13.60
CA LEU A 24 5.74 11.87 12.53
C LEU A 24 4.99 13.00 11.79
N PRO A 25 5.57 14.20 11.62
CA PRO A 25 4.90 15.29 10.91
C PRO A 25 4.59 14.91 9.47
N HIS A 26 3.31 14.95 9.10
CA HIS A 26 2.83 14.52 7.80
C HIS A 26 1.65 15.35 7.28
N GLU A 27 1.48 15.30 5.97
CA GLU A 27 0.31 15.79 5.24
C GLU A 27 -0.30 14.61 4.48
N LEU A 28 -1.63 14.49 4.52
CA LEU A 28 -2.37 13.55 3.68
C LEU A 28 -2.81 14.28 2.41
N VAL A 29 -2.46 13.74 1.25
CA VAL A 29 -2.80 14.29 -0.06
C VAL A 29 -3.76 13.33 -0.73
N GLU A 30 -5.02 13.73 -0.88
CA GLU A 30 -5.99 12.93 -1.64
C GLU A 30 -5.60 12.91 -3.12
N SER A 31 -5.40 11.71 -3.65
CA SER A 31 -4.96 11.51 -5.03
C SER A 31 -6.10 11.25 -6.02
N GLY A 32 -7.33 11.06 -5.51
CA GLY A 32 -8.51 10.67 -6.30
C GLY A 32 -8.52 9.18 -6.63
N ASP A 33 -9.64 8.69 -7.15
CA ASP A 33 -9.80 7.28 -7.50
C ASP A 33 -9.00 6.95 -8.77
N VAL A 34 -7.87 6.26 -8.64
CA VAL A 34 -7.00 5.93 -9.79
C VAL A 34 -7.58 4.87 -10.74
N PHE A 35 -8.73 4.27 -10.41
CA PHE A 35 -9.46 3.35 -11.27
C PHE A 35 -10.62 4.05 -11.99
N ASP A 36 -11.39 4.88 -11.29
CA ASP A 36 -12.64 5.46 -11.80
C ASP A 36 -12.54 6.94 -12.18
N GLU A 37 -11.49 7.65 -11.76
CA GLU A 37 -11.25 9.06 -12.11
C GLU A 37 -10.04 9.20 -13.07
N PRO A 38 -10.26 9.39 -14.38
CA PRO A 38 -9.17 9.46 -15.36
C PRO A 38 -8.12 10.55 -15.09
N ALA A 39 -8.48 11.60 -14.34
CA ALA A 39 -7.58 12.69 -13.98
C ALA A 39 -6.67 12.37 -12.77
N ALA A 40 -7.04 11.42 -11.92
CA ALA A 40 -6.29 11.05 -10.70
C ALA A 40 -4.96 10.38 -11.04
N ARG A 41 -4.99 9.39 -11.94
CA ARG A 41 -3.81 8.58 -12.28
C ARG A 41 -2.65 9.41 -12.86
N PRO A 42 -2.85 10.37 -13.80
CA PRO A 42 -1.76 11.21 -14.29
C PRO A 42 -1.10 12.10 -13.23
N VAL A 43 -1.83 12.51 -12.20
CA VAL A 43 -1.27 13.29 -11.09
C VAL A 43 -0.30 12.43 -10.28
N LEU A 44 -0.73 11.22 -9.92
CA LEU A 44 0.08 10.27 -9.16
C LEU A 44 1.26 9.72 -9.99
N ALA A 45 1.07 9.53 -11.30
CA ALA A 45 2.08 9.05 -12.23
C ALA A 45 3.34 9.94 -12.34
N LYS A 46 3.21 11.23 -12.01
CA LYS A 46 4.36 12.16 -11.95
C LYS A 46 5.33 11.82 -10.81
N LEU A 47 4.85 11.11 -9.78
CA LEU A 47 5.64 10.72 -8.61
C LEU A 47 5.93 9.22 -8.62
N ASN A 48 4.92 8.42 -8.88
CA ASN A 48 4.99 6.97 -8.94
C ASN A 48 4.51 6.51 -10.33
N PRO A 49 5.40 6.13 -11.26
CA PRO A 49 5.04 5.69 -12.60
C PRO A 49 4.03 4.52 -12.65
N LEU A 50 3.92 3.73 -11.58
CA LEU A 50 2.92 2.67 -11.46
C LEU A 50 1.51 3.20 -11.22
N GLY A 51 1.38 4.46 -10.76
CA GLY A 51 0.11 5.10 -10.44
C GLY A 51 -0.60 4.42 -9.27
N GLN A 52 0.16 3.99 -8.26
CA GLN A 52 -0.34 3.21 -7.13
C GLN A 52 -0.27 3.97 -5.81
N ILE A 53 -1.23 3.65 -4.95
CA ILE A 53 -1.36 4.17 -3.60
C ILE A 53 -1.00 3.03 -2.61
N PRO A 54 -0.30 3.33 -1.50
CA PRO A 54 0.24 4.63 -1.11
C PRO A 54 1.47 5.04 -1.93
N THR A 55 1.68 6.35 -2.06
CA THR A 55 2.96 6.94 -2.49
C THR A 55 3.39 7.95 -1.43
N LEU A 56 4.59 7.77 -0.87
CA LEU A 56 5.09 8.58 0.23
C LEU A 56 6.24 9.47 -0.25
N VAL A 57 6.09 10.78 -0.12
CA VAL A 57 7.20 11.72 -0.31
C VAL A 57 7.87 11.96 1.03
N LEU A 58 9.16 11.62 1.11
CA LEU A 58 9.99 11.80 2.29
C LEU A 58 10.30 13.29 2.54
N PRO A 59 10.73 13.69 3.76
CA PRO A 59 11.18 15.05 4.02
C PRO A 59 12.32 15.52 3.10
N SER A 60 13.11 14.60 2.55
CA SER A 60 14.17 14.87 1.58
C SER A 60 13.65 15.21 0.17
N GLY A 61 12.37 14.97 -0.10
CA GLY A 61 11.75 15.08 -1.43
C GLY A 61 11.82 13.79 -2.25
N GLU A 62 12.51 12.75 -1.77
CA GLU A 62 12.52 11.43 -2.40
C GLU A 62 11.15 10.77 -2.31
N VAL A 63 10.79 10.00 -3.35
CA VAL A 63 9.55 9.22 -3.41
C VAL A 63 9.84 7.79 -3.01
N MET A 64 9.08 7.29 -2.03
CA MET A 64 9.07 5.91 -1.61
C MET A 64 7.75 5.24 -2.04
N THR A 65 7.86 4.02 -2.55
CA THR A 65 6.73 3.13 -2.88
C THR A 65 6.82 1.86 -2.03
N GLU A 66 5.82 0.98 -2.12
CA GLU A 66 5.68 -0.24 -1.32
C GLU A 66 5.38 0.00 0.17
N SER A 67 4.13 -0.25 0.57
CA SER A 67 3.67 -0.01 1.94
C SER A 67 4.46 -0.82 2.98
N ALA A 68 4.84 -2.07 2.69
CA ALA A 68 5.71 -2.85 3.59
C ALA A 68 7.09 -2.21 3.79
N ALA A 69 7.69 -1.65 2.73
CA ALA A 69 8.97 -0.97 2.83
C ALA A 69 8.84 0.33 3.63
N MET A 70 7.80 1.13 3.36
CA MET A 70 7.47 2.32 4.16
C MET A 70 7.31 1.97 5.63
N THR A 71 6.65 0.84 5.95
CA THR A 71 6.42 0.42 7.33
C THR A 71 7.70 0.15 8.10
N LEU A 72 8.66 -0.53 7.47
CA LEU A 72 9.97 -0.76 8.07
C LEU A 72 10.74 0.56 8.21
N TYR A 73 10.74 1.39 7.17
CA TYR A 73 11.45 2.67 7.16
C TYR A 73 10.94 3.65 8.22
N LEU A 74 9.61 3.78 8.37
CA LEU A 74 9.03 4.70 9.35
C LEU A 74 9.34 4.27 10.79
N ALA A 75 9.45 2.97 11.06
CA ALA A 75 9.89 2.47 12.37
C ALA A 75 11.34 2.86 12.67
N ASP A 76 12.22 2.77 11.66
CA ASP A 76 13.62 3.19 11.77
C ASP A 76 13.72 4.71 12.00
N VAL A 77 12.95 5.52 11.25
CA VAL A 77 12.90 6.98 11.43
C VAL A 77 12.39 7.38 12.82
N ALA A 78 11.36 6.69 13.32
CA ALA A 78 10.80 6.93 14.65
C ALA A 78 11.69 6.39 15.78
N ALA A 79 12.71 5.58 15.45
CA ALA A 79 13.52 4.83 16.41
C ALA A 79 12.66 4.08 17.45
N SER A 80 11.55 3.47 16.98
CA SER A 80 10.51 2.91 17.85
C SER A 80 10.07 1.52 17.44
N GLY A 81 10.21 0.57 18.38
CA GLY A 81 9.73 -0.81 18.26
C GLY A 81 8.23 -1.00 18.48
N ALA A 82 7.46 0.09 18.68
CA ALA A 82 6.06 -0.01 19.11
C ALA A 82 5.14 -0.72 18.10
N LEU A 83 5.46 -0.67 16.80
CA LEU A 83 4.65 -1.28 15.73
C LEU A 83 5.45 -2.30 14.90
N VAL A 84 6.77 -2.15 14.85
CA VAL A 84 7.68 -3.01 14.09
C VAL A 84 8.76 -3.49 15.05
N PRO A 85 8.88 -4.80 15.31
CA PRO A 85 9.91 -5.31 16.21
C PRO A 85 11.31 -4.91 15.75
N GLY A 86 12.22 -4.61 16.68
CA GLY A 86 13.62 -4.30 16.38
C GLY A 86 14.40 -5.52 15.81
N PRO A 87 15.57 -5.32 15.18
CA PRO A 87 16.36 -6.42 14.58
C PRO A 87 16.77 -7.53 15.56
N GLY A 88 16.85 -7.23 16.86
CA GLY A 88 17.22 -8.20 17.91
C GLY A 88 16.05 -8.76 18.71
N GLU A 89 14.81 -8.37 18.39
CA GLU A 89 13.63 -8.82 19.12
C GLU A 89 13.16 -10.20 18.62
N ALA A 90 12.64 -11.02 19.55
CA ALA A 90 12.28 -12.41 19.27
C ALA A 90 11.15 -12.52 18.22
N GLU A 91 10.27 -11.52 18.18
CA GLU A 91 9.11 -11.43 17.31
C GLU A 91 9.48 -11.03 15.87
N ARG A 92 10.70 -10.51 15.62
CA ARG A 92 11.09 -9.94 14.32
C ARG A 92 10.95 -10.92 13.17
N ALA A 93 11.36 -12.17 13.38
CA ALA A 93 11.28 -13.20 12.35
C ALA A 93 9.82 -13.49 11.95
N ALA A 94 8.93 -13.61 12.94
CA ALA A 94 7.51 -13.82 12.70
C ALA A 94 6.87 -12.60 12.04
N PHE A 95 7.21 -11.39 12.49
CA PHE A 95 6.74 -10.14 11.89
C PHE A 95 7.10 -10.04 10.42
N LEU A 96 8.38 -10.20 10.06
CA LEU A 96 8.84 -10.09 8.67
C LEU A 96 8.20 -11.15 7.78
N ARG A 97 8.06 -12.39 8.27
CA ARG A 97 7.36 -13.46 7.56
C ARG A 97 5.92 -13.05 7.23
N TRP A 98 5.18 -12.56 8.23
CA TRP A 98 3.79 -12.18 8.03
C TRP A 98 3.63 -10.94 7.16
N LEU A 99 4.48 -9.93 7.33
CA LEU A 99 4.50 -8.74 6.48
C LEU A 99 4.69 -9.12 5.00
N VAL A 100 5.70 -9.93 4.71
CA VAL A 100 5.99 -10.41 3.34
C VAL A 100 4.89 -11.33 2.84
N PHE A 101 4.36 -12.23 3.67
CA PHE A 101 3.26 -13.12 3.28
C PHE A 101 2.01 -12.34 2.88
N ILE A 102 1.62 -11.33 3.66
CA ILE A 102 0.46 -10.48 3.36
C ILE A 102 0.64 -9.78 2.01
N VAL A 103 1.77 -9.09 1.80
CA VAL A 103 1.97 -8.32 0.55
C VAL A 103 2.18 -9.19 -0.69
N ALA A 104 2.68 -10.42 -0.53
CA ALA A 104 3.00 -11.29 -1.66
C ALA A 104 1.89 -12.32 -1.98
N ASN A 105 1.10 -12.74 -1.00
CA ASN A 105 0.13 -13.84 -1.17
C ASN A 105 -1.32 -13.42 -0.93
N ILE A 106 -1.57 -12.42 -0.08
CA ILE A 106 -2.94 -12.01 0.26
C ILE A 106 -3.32 -10.76 -0.54
N TYR A 107 -2.54 -9.68 -0.40
CA TYR A 107 -2.88 -8.39 -0.96
C TYR A 107 -3.03 -8.37 -2.49
N PRO A 108 -2.22 -9.11 -3.28
CA PRO A 108 -2.39 -9.17 -4.73
C PRO A 108 -3.74 -9.75 -5.17
N CYS A 109 -4.35 -10.64 -4.37
CA CYS A 109 -5.66 -11.20 -4.68
C CYS A 109 -6.73 -10.10 -4.77
N PHE A 110 -6.70 -9.10 -3.90
CA PHE A 110 -7.58 -7.93 -4.01
C PHE A 110 -7.34 -7.16 -5.31
N THR A 111 -6.07 -6.92 -5.67
CA THR A 111 -5.74 -6.23 -6.94
C THR A 111 -6.26 -6.97 -8.17
N PHE A 112 -6.16 -8.30 -8.18
CA PHE A 112 -6.68 -9.13 -9.27
C PHE A 112 -8.20 -9.14 -9.31
N ALA A 113 -8.82 -9.07 -8.14
CA ALA A 113 -10.26 -9.09 -7.97
C ALA A 113 -10.91 -7.74 -8.31
N ASP A 114 -10.31 -6.61 -7.92
CA ASP A 114 -10.92 -5.28 -8.04
C ASP A 114 -11.13 -4.85 -9.50
N VAL A 115 -10.18 -5.17 -10.38
CA VAL A 115 -10.28 -4.84 -11.82
C VAL A 115 -9.87 -6.04 -12.67
N PRO A 116 -10.70 -7.09 -12.74
CA PRO A 116 -10.35 -8.35 -13.42
C PRO A 116 -10.18 -8.14 -14.93
N THR A 117 -10.81 -7.10 -15.49
CA THR A 117 -10.69 -6.71 -16.90
C THR A 117 -9.29 -6.26 -17.31
N ARG A 118 -8.38 -6.00 -16.35
CA ARG A 118 -6.95 -5.79 -16.64
C ARG A 118 -6.22 -7.06 -17.08
N PHE A 119 -6.75 -8.22 -16.72
CA PHE A 119 -6.12 -9.52 -16.97
C PHE A 119 -6.89 -10.35 -17.99
N VAL A 120 -8.19 -10.08 -18.14
CA VAL A 120 -9.10 -10.83 -19.02
C VAL A 120 -10.06 -9.86 -19.70
N GLU A 121 -9.99 -9.74 -21.03
CA GLU A 121 -10.77 -8.73 -21.78
C GLU A 121 -12.28 -9.04 -21.80
N GLU A 122 -12.65 -10.30 -21.92
CA GLU A 122 -14.05 -10.73 -22.05
C GLU A 122 -14.81 -10.63 -20.72
N VAL A 123 -15.96 -9.95 -20.73
CA VAL A 123 -16.74 -9.62 -19.51
C VAL A 123 -17.13 -10.86 -18.71
N GLU A 124 -17.66 -11.89 -19.37
CA GLU A 124 -18.07 -13.12 -18.68
C GLU A 124 -16.86 -13.91 -18.14
N ALA A 125 -15.74 -13.86 -18.85
CA ALA A 125 -14.50 -14.48 -18.38
C ALA A 125 -13.90 -13.68 -17.19
N ALA A 126 -14.00 -12.36 -17.19
CA ALA A 126 -13.60 -11.50 -16.07
C ALA A 126 -14.44 -11.76 -14.80
N LYS A 127 -15.76 -11.96 -14.95
CA LYS A 127 -16.63 -12.38 -13.83
C LYS A 127 -16.23 -13.74 -13.28
N ALA A 128 -15.98 -14.72 -14.15
CA ALA A 128 -15.54 -16.06 -13.73
C ALA A 128 -14.16 -16.02 -13.05
N TYR A 129 -13.25 -15.17 -13.55
CA TYR A 129 -11.93 -14.95 -12.96
C TYR A 129 -12.04 -14.36 -11.55
N ARG A 130 -12.84 -13.30 -11.38
CA ARG A 130 -13.14 -12.71 -10.05
C ARG A 130 -13.66 -13.77 -9.07
N ALA A 131 -14.67 -14.56 -9.47
CA ALA A 131 -15.22 -15.60 -8.62
C ALA A 131 -14.17 -16.63 -8.17
N LYS A 132 -13.22 -16.99 -9.04
CA LYS A 132 -12.14 -17.91 -8.67
C LYS A 132 -11.12 -17.31 -7.70
N ILE A 133 -10.89 -15.99 -7.78
CA ILE A 133 -10.05 -15.29 -6.80
C ILE A 133 -10.76 -15.22 -5.46
N ASP A 134 -12.06 -14.92 -5.45
CA ASP A 134 -12.86 -14.90 -4.23
C ASP A 134 -12.90 -16.31 -3.57
N ASP A 135 -13.00 -17.39 -4.36
CA ASP A 135 -12.90 -18.78 -3.86
C ASP A 135 -11.53 -19.11 -3.22
N TYR A 136 -10.45 -18.51 -3.72
CA TYR A 136 -9.08 -18.73 -3.24
C TYR A 136 -8.73 -17.86 -2.02
N SER A 137 -9.28 -16.66 -1.99
CA SER A 137 -9.08 -15.69 -0.93
C SER A 137 -9.98 -16.08 0.24
N CYS A 138 -9.47 -16.95 1.12
CA CYS A 138 -10.17 -17.46 2.31
C CYS A 138 -10.97 -16.37 3.06
#